data_AF-A0A941J3E8-F1
#
_entry.id   AF-A0A941J3E8-F1
#
_cell.length_a   1.000
_cell.length_b   1.000
_cell.length_c   1.000
_cell.angle_alpha   90.00
_cell.angle_beta   90.00
_cell.angle_gamma   90.00
#
_symmetry.space_group_name_H-M   'P 1'
#
loop_
_entity.id
_entity.type
_entity.pdbx_description
1 polymer ?
#
loop_
_entity_poly.entity_id
_entity_poly.type
_entity_poly.pdbx_seq_one_letter_code
_entity_poly.pdbx_strand_id
1 'polypeptide(L)'
;MDTGEFKKELALFKNPKSFFEKNEKAKMSEGLQKRLDEPALIYAKEQGERIYEMYNEVLDQELLAIQKEFKTEVSDIFAGLRAALEETVDLPYYENAVAELAKMHSK
;
A
#
# COMPACT_ATOMS: atom_id res chain seq x y z
N MET A 1 -14.53 12.54 22.68
CA MET A 1 -15.80 13.27 22.85
C MET A 1 -16.19 13.30 24.31
N ASP A 2 -16.50 14.48 24.84
CA ASP A 2 -17.08 14.60 26.18
C ASP A 2 -18.60 14.36 26.10
N THR A 3 -19.10 13.39 26.86
CA THR A 3 -20.54 13.14 27.02
C THR A 3 -21.32 14.36 27.55
N GLY A 4 -20.63 15.32 28.17
CA GLY A 4 -21.15 16.62 28.58
C GLY A 4 -21.74 17.44 27.44
N GLU A 5 -21.24 17.27 26.22
CA GLU A 5 -21.64 18.07 25.06
C GLU A 5 -23.09 17.76 24.64
N PHE A 6 -23.56 16.53 24.78
CA PHE A 6 -24.91 16.13 24.38
C PHE A 6 -25.97 16.30 25.48
N LYS A 7 -25.59 16.78 26.67
CA LYS A 7 -26.48 16.86 27.84
C LYS A 7 -27.74 17.70 27.58
N LYS A 8 -27.64 18.75 26.76
CA LYS A 8 -28.76 19.64 26.44
C LYS A 8 -29.81 18.94 25.58
N GLU A 9 -29.37 18.20 24.58
CA GLU A 9 -30.21 17.49 23.63
C GLU A 9 -30.82 16.26 24.31
N LEU A 10 -30.01 15.50 25.06
CA LEU A 10 -30.47 14.34 25.83
C LEU A 10 -31.46 14.72 26.95
N ALA A 11 -31.39 15.95 27.47
CA ALA A 11 -32.35 16.43 28.46
C ALA A 11 -33.79 16.56 27.93
N LEU A 12 -34.00 16.52 26.61
CA LEU A 12 -35.35 16.49 26.01
C LEU A 12 -36.10 15.19 26.29
N PHE A 13 -35.40 14.11 26.66
CA PHE A 13 -36.05 12.83 27.00
C PHE A 13 -36.54 12.75 28.47
N LYS A 14 -36.43 13.83 29.26
CA LYS A 14 -36.78 13.81 30.70
C LYS A 14 -38.26 13.57 30.99
N ASN A 15 -39.17 13.89 30.06
CA ASN A 15 -40.61 13.65 30.21
C ASN A 15 -41.14 12.91 28.97
N PRO A 16 -41.50 11.62 29.09
CA PRO A 16 -41.99 10.82 27.95
C PRO A 16 -43.21 11.43 27.25
N LYS A 17 -44.13 12.04 27.99
CA LYS A 17 -45.33 12.65 27.42
C LYS A 17 -44.97 13.84 26.52
N SER A 18 -44.10 14.74 27.01
CA SER A 18 -43.65 15.88 26.19
C SER A 18 -42.75 15.42 25.04
N PHE A 19 -41.95 14.36 25.25
CA PHE A 19 -41.10 13.77 24.24
C PHE A 19 -41.86 13.34 22.97
N PHE A 20 -42.98 12.64 23.16
CA PHE A 20 -43.81 12.14 22.07
C PHE A 20 -44.88 13.15 21.60
N GLU A 21 -45.51 13.90 22.51
CA GLU A 21 -46.65 14.76 22.16
C GLU A 21 -46.25 16.21 21.81
N LYS A 22 -45.07 16.70 22.24
CA LYS A 22 -44.60 18.09 22.02
C LYS A 22 -43.44 18.23 21.03
N ASN A 23 -43.29 17.26 20.14
CA ASN A 23 -42.28 17.25 19.07
C ASN A 23 -40.82 17.33 19.59
N GLU A 24 -40.58 17.02 20.86
CA GLU A 24 -39.26 17.05 21.49
C GLU A 24 -38.36 15.93 20.94
N LYS A 25 -38.92 14.82 20.47
CA LYS A 25 -38.20 13.78 19.72
C LYS A 25 -37.50 14.34 18.48
N ALA A 26 -38.20 15.11 17.65
CA ALA A 26 -37.61 15.69 16.44
C ALA A 26 -36.50 16.69 16.79
N LYS A 27 -36.75 17.56 17.78
CA LYS A 27 -35.76 18.53 18.28
C LYS A 27 -34.50 17.86 18.82
N MET A 28 -34.65 16.74 19.54
CA MET A 28 -33.52 15.97 20.04
C MET A 28 -32.72 15.37 18.87
N SER A 29 -33.41 14.76 17.91
CA SER A 29 -32.76 14.18 16.72
C SER A 29 -31.97 15.23 15.93
N GLU A 30 -32.56 16.39 15.66
CA GLU A 30 -31.90 17.49 14.94
C GLU A 30 -30.73 18.07 15.73
N GLY A 31 -30.89 18.24 17.05
CA GLY A 31 -29.84 18.75 17.92
C GLY A 31 -28.64 17.80 17.99
N LEU A 32 -28.89 16.49 18.11
CA LEU A 32 -27.85 15.47 18.09
C LEU A 32 -27.15 15.43 16.73
N GLN A 33 -27.90 15.47 15.62
CA GLN A 33 -27.33 15.50 14.28
C GLN A 33 -26.38 16.70 14.10
N LYS A 34 -26.85 17.91 14.41
CA LYS A 34 -26.03 19.14 14.30
C LYS A 34 -24.76 19.09 15.14
N ARG A 35 -24.81 18.43 16.30
CA ARG A 35 -23.62 18.25 17.15
C ARG A 35 -22.66 17.19 16.64
N LEU A 36 -23.15 16.20 15.90
CA LEU A 36 -22.33 15.16 15.30
C LEU A 36 -21.73 15.59 13.96
N ASP A 37 -22.32 16.57 13.25
CA ASP A 37 -21.84 17.01 11.94
C ASP A 37 -20.36 17.45 11.97
N GLU A 38 -19.98 18.34 12.87
CA GLU A 38 -18.61 18.84 12.99
C GLU A 38 -17.59 17.73 13.35
N PRO A 39 -17.77 16.93 14.41
CA PRO A 39 -16.81 15.88 14.73
C PRO A 39 -16.78 14.75 13.71
N ALA A 40 -17.89 14.48 13.02
CA ALA A 40 -17.89 13.53 11.90
C ALA A 40 -17.05 14.06 10.73
N LEU A 41 -17.15 15.37 10.43
CA LEU A 41 -16.34 16.02 9.41
C LEU A 41 -14.85 16.02 9.78
N ILE A 42 -14.52 16.38 11.02
CA ILE A 42 -13.14 16.35 11.54
C ILE A 42 -12.58 14.93 11.41
N TYR A 43 -13.31 13.93 11.89
CA TYR A 43 -12.88 12.54 11.81
C TYR A 43 -12.67 12.09 10.35
N ALA A 44 -13.61 12.40 9.45
CA ALA A 44 -13.49 12.03 8.04
C ALA A 44 -12.27 12.69 7.39
N LYS A 45 -11.99 13.95 7.72
CA LYS A 45 -10.81 14.68 7.24
C LYS A 45 -9.51 14.04 7.75
N GLU A 46 -9.41 13.80 9.04
CA GLU A 46 -8.22 13.18 9.67
C GLU A 46 -7.95 11.79 9.09
N GLN A 47 -8.99 10.97 8.90
CA GLN A 47 -8.80 9.65 8.28
C GLN A 47 -8.44 9.77 6.80
N GLY A 48 -8.98 10.75 6.09
CA GLY A 48 -8.60 11.04 4.71
C GLY A 48 -7.12 11.40 4.57
N GLU A 49 -6.63 12.30 5.43
CA GLU A 49 -5.21 12.69 5.50
C GLU A 49 -4.32 11.48 5.84
N ARG A 50 -4.71 10.67 6.83
CA ARG A 50 -3.97 9.47 7.23
C ARG A 50 -3.85 8.44 6.10
N ILE A 51 -4.94 8.21 5.36
CA ILE A 51 -4.94 7.30 4.21
C ILE A 51 -4.00 7.85 3.13
N TYR A 52 -4.10 9.14 2.83
CA TYR A 52 -3.26 9.79 1.83
C TYR A 52 -1.77 9.67 2.15
N GLU A 53 -1.39 9.98 3.39
CA GLU A 53 0.00 9.86 3.87
C GLU A 53 0.52 8.42 3.76
N MET A 54 -0.26 7.45 4.25
CA MET A 54 0.09 6.03 4.18
C MET A 54 0.33 5.56 2.74
N TYR A 55 -0.57 5.89 1.81
CA TYR A 55 -0.43 5.47 0.42
C TYR A 55 0.73 6.15 -0.30
N ASN A 56 1.04 7.40 0.03
CA ASN A 56 2.24 8.06 -0.51
C ASN A 56 3.51 7.37 -0.03
N GLU A 57 3.61 7.03 1.25
CA GLU A 57 4.78 6.31 1.79
C GLU A 57 4.94 4.94 1.12
N VAL A 58 3.86 4.18 1.01
CA VAL A 58 3.88 2.88 0.33
C VAL A 58 4.30 3.04 -1.13
N LEU A 59 3.72 4.00 -1.86
CA LEU A 59 4.05 4.21 -3.27
C LEU A 59 5.52 4.59 -3.46
N ASP A 60 6.07 5.46 -2.62
CA ASP A 60 7.47 5.87 -2.70
C ASP A 60 8.42 4.69 -2.43
N GLN A 61 8.11 3.88 -1.42
CA GLN A 61 8.89 2.67 -1.11
C GLN A 61 8.87 1.65 -2.26
N GLU A 62 7.70 1.41 -2.87
CA GLU A 62 7.57 0.50 -4.00
C GLU A 62 8.32 1.02 -5.25
N LEU A 63 8.26 2.33 -5.52
CA LEU A 63 9.02 2.92 -6.63
C LEU A 63 10.53 2.80 -6.43
N LEU A 64 11.01 3.00 -5.20
CA LEU A 64 12.41 2.80 -4.85
C LEU A 64 12.83 1.34 -4.97
N ALA A 65 11.97 0.41 -4.55
CA ALA A 65 12.20 -1.04 -4.68
C ALA A 65 12.34 -1.45 -6.15
N ILE A 66 11.40 -1.03 -7.00
CA ILE A 66 11.44 -1.26 -8.45
C ILE A 66 12.73 -0.69 -9.04
N GLN A 67 13.08 0.55 -8.71
CA GLN A 67 14.30 1.17 -9.23
C GLN A 67 15.57 0.38 -8.84
N LYS A 68 15.62 -0.13 -7.61
CA LYS A 68 16.73 -0.95 -7.12
C LYS A 68 16.80 -2.28 -7.86
N GLU A 69 15.66 -2.93 -8.07
CA GLU A 69 15.57 -4.20 -8.80
C GLU A 69 16.10 -4.06 -10.23
N PHE A 70 15.61 -3.06 -10.97
CA PHE A 70 16.09 -2.81 -12.34
C PHE A 70 17.58 -2.47 -12.40
N LYS A 71 18.10 -1.68 -11.45
CA LYS A 71 19.55 -1.40 -11.40
C LYS A 71 20.37 -2.68 -11.19
N THR A 72 19.86 -3.59 -10.36
CA THR A 72 20.51 -4.87 -10.08
C THR A 72 20.46 -5.76 -11.32
N GLU A 73 19.29 -5.89 -11.93
CA GLU A 73 19.09 -6.70 -13.14
C GLU A 73 19.99 -6.24 -14.30
N VAL A 74 20.04 -4.92 -14.54
CA VAL A 74 20.95 -4.36 -15.55
C VAL A 74 22.41 -4.67 -15.21
N SER A 75 22.81 -4.53 -13.95
CA SER A 75 24.17 -4.85 -13.52
C SER A 75 24.52 -6.31 -13.79
N ASP A 76 23.62 -7.22 -13.43
CA ASP A 76 23.78 -8.67 -13.58
C ASP A 76 23.85 -9.08 -15.06
N ILE A 77 23.00 -8.50 -15.91
CA ILE A 77 23.04 -8.72 -17.36
C ILE A 77 24.41 -8.34 -17.92
N PHE A 78 24.91 -7.14 -17.61
CA PHE A 78 26.21 -6.70 -18.12
C PHE A 78 27.38 -7.46 -17.48
N ALA A 79 27.25 -7.95 -16.26
CA ALA A 79 28.23 -8.84 -15.65
C ALA A 79 28.29 -10.18 -16.39
N GLY A 80 27.14 -10.80 -16.67
CA GLY A 80 27.06 -12.05 -17.42
C GLY A 80 27.59 -11.93 -18.86
N LEU A 81 27.23 -10.85 -19.56
CA LEU A 81 27.76 -10.59 -20.91
C LEU A 81 29.28 -10.40 -20.92
N ARG A 82 29.84 -9.68 -19.93
CA ARG A 82 31.29 -9.53 -19.81
C ARG A 82 31.97 -10.86 -19.51
N ALA A 83 31.43 -11.64 -18.57
CA ALA A 83 31.98 -12.95 -18.24
C ALA A 83 32.04 -13.86 -19.49
N ALA A 84 31.00 -13.87 -20.31
CA ALA A 84 30.97 -14.64 -21.56
C ALA A 84 32.00 -14.16 -22.60
N LEU A 85 32.35 -12.87 -22.61
CA LEU A 85 33.36 -12.30 -23.51
C LEU A 85 34.79 -12.49 -22.99
N GLU A 86 34.97 -12.49 -21.67
CA GLU A 86 36.26 -12.69 -21.00
C GLU A 86 36.62 -14.17 -20.86
N GLU A 87 35.66 -15.07 -21.03
CA GLU A 87 35.90 -16.51 -21.10
C GLU A 87 36.84 -16.81 -22.28
N THR A 88 38.12 -17.02 -21.98
CA THR A 88 39.09 -17.52 -22.94
C THR A 88 38.82 -18.99 -23.19
N VAL A 89 37.96 -19.28 -24.15
CA VAL A 89 37.70 -20.64 -24.62
C VAL A 89 38.92 -21.11 -25.40
N ASP A 90 39.58 -22.19 -24.94
CA ASP A 90 40.63 -22.88 -25.69
C ASP A 90 39.99 -23.67 -26.84
N LEU A 91 39.58 -22.94 -27.88
CA LEU A 91 38.88 -23.47 -29.05
C LEU A 91 39.65 -24.65 -29.67
N PRO A 92 40.99 -24.60 -29.84
CA PRO A 92 41.76 -25.76 -30.30
C PRO A 92 41.67 -26.99 -29.40
N TYR A 93 41.61 -26.84 -28.07
CA TYR A 93 41.40 -27.95 -27.15
C TYR A 93 40.03 -28.61 -27.38
N TYR A 94 38.96 -27.82 -27.49
CA TYR A 94 37.61 -28.34 -27.71
C TYR A 94 37.46 -29.00 -29.09
N GLU A 95 38.04 -28.42 -30.14
CA GLU A 95 38.07 -29.03 -31.48
C GLU A 95 38.79 -30.38 -31.47
N ASN A 96 39.94 -30.49 -30.78
CA ASN A 96 40.65 -31.74 -30.64
C ASN A 96 39.85 -32.78 -29.83
N ALA A 97 39.21 -32.38 -28.75
CA ALA A 97 38.37 -33.28 -27.96
C ALA A 97 37.21 -33.85 -28.79
N VAL A 98 36.55 -33.02 -29.62
CA VAL A 98 35.50 -33.47 -30.54
C VAL A 98 36.05 -34.45 -31.58
N ALA A 99 37.21 -34.17 -32.16
CA ALA A 99 37.85 -35.04 -33.14
C ALA A 99 38.22 -36.42 -32.57
N GLU A 100 38.72 -36.48 -31.33
CA GLU A 100 39.03 -37.74 -30.64
C GLU A 100 37.78 -38.55 -30.32
N LEU A 101 36.70 -37.91 -29.84
CA LEU A 101 35.42 -38.58 -29.61
C LEU A 101 34.82 -39.16 -30.91
N ALA A 102 34.91 -38.44 -32.02
CA ALA A 102 34.44 -38.92 -33.31
C ALA A 102 35.22 -40.16 -33.79
N LYS A 103 36.55 -40.20 -33.55
CA LYS A 103 37.38 -41.37 -33.85
C LYS A 103 37.03 -42.57 -32.97
N MET A 104 36.68 -42.35 -31.70
CA MET A 104 36.27 -43.41 -30.79
C MET A 104 34.92 -44.05 -31.18
N HIS A 105 33.99 -43.29 -31.75
CA HIS A 105 32.68 -43.77 -32.21
C HIS A 105 32.68 -44.33 -33.65
N SER A 106 33.79 -44.21 -34.39
CA SER A 106 33.95 -44.74 -35.76
C SER A 106 34.67 -46.10 -35.82
N LYS A 107 34.84 -46.79 -34.70
CA LYS A 107 35.30 -48.18 -34.57
C LYS A 107 34.17 -49.06 -34.08
#